data_AF-A0A7C7VB99-F1
#
_entry.id   AF-A0A7C7VB99-F1
#
_cell.length_a   1.000
_cell.length_b   1.000
_cell.length_c   1.000
_cell.angle_alpha   90.00
_cell.angle_beta   90.00
_cell.angle_gamma   90.00
#
_symmetry.space_group_name_H-M   'P 1'
#
loop_
_entity.id
_entity.type
_entity.pdbx_description
1 polymer ?
#
loop_
_entity_poly.entity_id
_entity_poly.type
_entity_poly.pdbx_seq_one_letter_code
_entity_poly.pdbx_strand_id
1 'polypeptide(L)'
;MATDYQSIYILGGGMLLQERKLDVVSNNLANVNTPGFKKDFLSSLSYYVPNGVYAYSVIGDVRTILSQGSLVKTDNPLDFAIEGEGFFAVMNEEGNIIYTRKGIFRINEEGLLTTE
;
A
#
# COMPACT_ATOMS: atom_id res chain seq x y z
N MET A 1 -17.45 25.45 28.80
CA MET A 1 -16.08 24.92 28.63
C MET A 1 -15.93 24.45 27.19
N ALA A 2 -14.82 24.80 26.53
CA ALA A 2 -14.24 24.12 25.36
C ALA A 2 -14.69 24.46 23.92
N THR A 3 -15.12 25.69 23.58
CA THR A 3 -15.17 26.13 22.17
C THR A 3 -13.85 26.73 21.66
N ASP A 4 -13.09 27.43 22.51
CA ASP A 4 -11.86 28.14 22.09
C ASP A 4 -10.74 27.19 21.63
N TYR A 5 -10.68 25.97 22.16
CA TYR A 5 -9.66 24.97 21.78
C TYR A 5 -10.13 24.01 20.68
N GLN A 6 -11.42 24.02 20.33
CA GLN A 6 -12.00 23.10 19.36
C GLN A 6 -11.33 23.27 17.99
N SER A 7 -11.05 24.52 17.59
CA SER A 7 -10.35 24.82 16.33
C SER A 7 -8.94 24.24 16.29
N ILE A 8 -8.18 24.26 17.40
CA ILE A 8 -6.83 23.70 17.45
C ILE A 8 -6.88 22.17 17.27
N TYR A 9 -7.84 21.49 17.88
CA TYR A 9 -8.00 20.04 17.70
C TYR A 9 -8.42 19.67 16.27
N ILE A 10 -9.31 20.45 15.66
CA ILE A 10 -9.73 20.23 14.27
C ILE A 10 -8.55 20.45 13.32
N LEU A 11 -7.78 21.52 13.51
CA LEU A 11 -6.58 21.80 12.71
C LEU A 11 -5.49 20.74 12.93
N GLY A 12 -5.26 20.31 14.16
CA GLY A 12 -4.30 19.26 14.49
C GLY A 12 -4.67 17.91 13.88
N GLY A 13 -5.95 17.52 13.96
CA GLY A 13 -6.45 16.30 13.30
C GLY A 13 -6.34 16.36 11.78
N GLY A 14 -6.65 17.51 11.17
CA GLY A 14 -6.49 17.74 9.73
C GLY A 14 -5.02 17.70 9.28
N MET A 15 -4.12 18.28 10.06
CA MET A 15 -2.67 18.23 9.81
C MET A 15 -2.16 16.79 9.83
N LEU A 16 -2.51 16.02 10.87
CA LEU A 16 -2.12 14.61 10.99
C LEU A 16 -2.67 13.76 9.83
N LEU A 17 -3.91 14.01 9.41
CA LEU A 17 -4.49 13.36 8.23
C LEU A 17 -3.67 13.67 6.98
N GLN A 18 -3.28 14.94 6.80
CA GLN A 18 -2.53 15.37 5.63
C GLN A 18 -1.10 14.79 5.62
N GLU A 19 -0.44 14.72 6.77
CA GLU A 19 0.83 14.03 6.95
C GLU A 19 0.72 12.56 6.50
N ARG A 20 -0.26 11.82 7.01
CA ARG A 20 -0.47 10.42 6.63
C ARG A 20 -0.82 10.23 5.15
N LYS A 21 -1.55 11.17 4.55
CA LYS A 21 -1.80 11.15 3.11
C LYS A 21 -0.50 11.29 2.31
N LEU A 22 0.38 12.19 2.73
CA LEU A 22 1.69 12.37 2.10
C LEU A 22 2.54 11.11 2.24
N ASP A 23 2.53 10.46 3.39
CA ASP A 23 3.27 9.20 3.61
C ASP A 23 2.80 8.11 2.64
N VAL A 24 1.49 7.88 2.55
CA VAL A 24 0.91 6.85 1.68
C VAL A 24 1.18 7.14 0.21
N VAL A 25 1.02 8.40 -0.22
CA VAL A 25 1.32 8.79 -1.60
C VAL A 25 2.81 8.64 -1.90
N SER A 26 3.69 9.02 -0.96
CA SER A 26 5.13 8.90 -1.12
C SER A 26 5.58 7.45 -1.22
N ASN A 27 5.02 6.57 -0.38
CA ASN A 27 5.30 5.13 -0.45
C ASN A 27 4.84 4.52 -1.78
N ASN A 28 3.62 4.86 -2.22
CA ASN A 28 3.10 4.41 -3.51
C ASN A 28 3.96 4.90 -4.69
N LEU A 29 4.43 6.15 -4.64
CA LEU A 29 5.26 6.74 -5.68
C LEU A 29 6.65 6.10 -5.70
N ALA A 30 7.26 5.87 -4.54
CA ALA A 30 8.56 5.21 -4.43
C ALA A 30 8.53 3.79 -5.01
N ASN A 31 7.41 3.09 -4.88
CA ASN A 31 7.24 1.71 -5.34
C ASN A 31 6.52 1.58 -6.69
N VAL A 32 6.33 2.69 -7.44
CA VAL A 32 5.60 2.66 -8.73
C VAL A 32 6.24 1.73 -9.77
N ASN A 33 7.56 1.58 -9.71
CA ASN A 33 8.32 0.72 -10.63
C ASN A 33 8.62 -0.67 -10.04
N THR A 34 8.17 -0.96 -8.81
CA THR A 34 8.41 -2.25 -8.15
C THR A 34 7.43 -3.29 -8.70
N PRO A 35 7.89 -4.35 -9.39
CA PRO A 35 7.00 -5.35 -9.96
C PRO A 35 6.20 -6.09 -8.89
N GLY A 36 4.89 -6.18 -9.10
CA GLY A 36 3.98 -6.84 -8.14
C GLY A 36 3.56 -5.97 -6.96
N PHE A 37 4.03 -4.73 -6.83
CA PHE A 37 3.58 -3.81 -5.78
C PHE A 37 2.09 -3.49 -5.91
N LYS A 38 1.40 -3.47 -4.76
CA LYS A 38 -0.02 -3.12 -4.66
C LYS A 38 -0.15 -1.83 -3.86
N LYS A 39 -0.73 -0.81 -4.48
CA LYS A 39 -0.82 0.52 -3.87
C LYS A 39 -1.75 0.52 -2.67
N ASP A 40 -1.40 1.32 -1.67
CA ASP A 40 -2.26 1.59 -0.53
C ASP A 40 -3.15 2.81 -0.78
N PHE A 41 -4.35 2.75 -0.24
CA PHE A 41 -5.32 3.83 -0.30
C PHE A 41 -5.77 4.19 1.10
N LEU A 42 -5.52 5.45 1.47
CA LEU A 42 -6.00 6.04 2.72
C LEU A 42 -7.38 6.64 2.49
N SER A 43 -8.35 6.17 3.25
CA SER A 43 -9.68 6.78 3.35
C SER A 43 -9.73 7.77 4.51
N SER A 44 -10.53 8.82 4.37
CA SER A 44 -10.78 9.81 5.43
C SER A 44 -12.27 9.87 5.73
N LEU A 45 -12.62 9.87 7.00
CA LEU A 45 -14.00 10.07 7.46
C LEU A 45 -14.17 11.52 7.90
N SER A 46 -15.32 12.11 7.62
CA SER A 46 -15.66 13.46 8.08
C SER A 46 -16.82 13.39 9.05
N TYR A 47 -16.63 13.93 10.26
CA TYR A 47 -17.66 14.03 11.28
C TYR A 47 -18.13 15.47 11.42
N TYR A 48 -19.45 15.65 11.42
CA TYR A 48 -20.07 16.93 11.72
C TYR A 48 -20.25 17.07 13.22
N VAL A 49 -19.85 18.21 13.78
CA VAL A 49 -20.17 18.50 15.19
C VAL A 49 -21.65 18.88 15.33
N PRO A 50 -22.26 18.60 16.49
CA PRO A 50 -23.63 19.03 16.77
C PRO A 50 -23.76 20.54 16.53
N ASN A 51 -24.77 20.94 15.74
CA ASN A 51 -25.03 22.29 15.19
C ASN A 51 -24.43 22.62 13.80
N GLY A 52 -23.69 21.70 13.16
CA GLY A 52 -23.42 21.73 11.71
C GLY A 52 -22.42 22.78 11.20
N VAL A 53 -21.83 23.60 12.08
CA VAL A 53 -20.93 24.69 11.69
C VAL A 53 -19.50 24.22 11.39
N TYR A 54 -19.05 23.10 11.97
CA TYR A 54 -17.72 22.55 11.73
C TYR A 54 -17.76 21.07 11.33
N ALA A 55 -16.82 20.68 10.48
CA ALA A 55 -16.53 19.29 10.16
C ALA A 55 -15.06 19.03 10.48
N TYR A 56 -14.75 17.88 11.10
CA TYR A 56 -13.38 17.44 11.27
C TYR A 56 -13.16 16.11 10.55
N SER A 57 -12.03 16.01 9.87
CA SER A 57 -11.64 14.80 9.15
C SER A 57 -10.70 13.98 10.02
N VAL A 58 -10.99 12.69 10.13
CA VAL A 58 -10.14 11.71 10.80
C VAL A 58 -9.65 10.69 9.80
N ILE A 59 -8.52 10.06 10.12
CA ILE A 59 -8.03 8.91 9.37
C ILE A 59 -9.08 7.81 9.48
N GLY A 60 -9.53 7.33 8.33
CA GLY A 60 -10.40 6.16 8.25
C GLY A 60 -9.54 4.90 8.25
N ASP A 61 -9.67 4.13 7.18
CA ASP A 61 -8.92 2.91 6.94
C ASP A 61 -7.83 3.10 5.88
N VAL A 62 -6.74 2.32 6.02
CA VAL A 62 -5.68 2.18 5.00
C VAL A 62 -5.78 0.78 4.44
N ARG A 63 -6.11 0.68 3.15
CA ARG A 63 -6.32 -0.60 2.48
C ARG A 63 -5.46 -0.73 1.24
N THR A 64 -4.95 -1.93 1.02
CA THR A 64 -4.21 -2.29 -0.19
C THR A 64 -5.16 -2.58 -1.34
N ILE A 65 -4.90 -1.98 -2.50
CA ILE A 65 -5.70 -2.18 -3.71
C ILE A 65 -5.08 -3.31 -4.53
N LEU A 66 -5.79 -4.44 -4.64
CA LEU A 66 -5.31 -5.65 -5.31
C LEU A 66 -5.51 -5.66 -6.84
N SER A 67 -6.04 -4.59 -7.43
CA SER A 67 -6.29 -4.50 -8.88
C SER A 67 -5.04 -4.85 -9.71
N GLN A 68 -5.26 -5.51 -10.85
CA GLN A 68 -4.19 -5.84 -11.79
C GLN A 68 -3.61 -4.57 -12.41
N GLY A 69 -2.27 -4.49 -12.46
CA GLY A 69 -1.54 -3.42 -13.15
C GLY A 69 -1.19 -3.80 -14.59
N SER A 70 -0.53 -2.89 -15.29
CA SER A 70 -0.01 -3.17 -16.64
C SER A 70 1.05 -4.26 -16.58
N LEU A 71 0.95 -5.24 -17.49
CA LEU A 71 1.99 -6.23 -17.69
C LEU A 71 3.00 -5.70 -18.71
N VAL A 72 4.28 -5.80 -18.37
CA VAL A 72 5.39 -5.46 -19.26
C VAL A 72 6.11 -6.75 -19.60
N LYS A 73 6.20 -7.06 -20.89
CA LYS A 73 6.99 -8.19 -21.35
C LYS A 73 8.47 -7.86 -21.14
N THR A 74 9.17 -8.76 -20.46
CA THR A 74 10.63 -8.77 -20.42
C THR A 74 11.14 -9.87 -21.36
N ASP A 75 12.37 -9.75 -21.83
CA ASP A 75 13.01 -10.79 -22.66
C ASP A 75 13.77 -11.83 -21.81
N ASN A 76 13.60 -11.80 -20.48
CA ASN A 76 14.21 -12.75 -19.56
C ASN A 76 13.29 -13.98 -19.38
N PRO A 77 13.76 -15.21 -19.68
CA PRO A 77 12.94 -16.42 -19.55
C PRO A 77 12.57 -16.79 -18.10
N LEU A 78 13.23 -16.19 -17.09
CA LEU A 78 12.93 -16.42 -15.67
C LEU A 78 11.96 -15.40 -15.08
N ASP A 79 11.48 -14.45 -15.88
CA ASP A 79 10.48 -13.48 -15.43
C ASP A 79 9.08 -14.00 -15.77
N PHE A 80 8.26 -14.17 -14.73
CA PHE A 80 6.89 -14.66 -14.86
C PHE A 80 5.89 -13.65 -14.33
N ALA A 81 4.77 -13.48 -15.05
CA ALA A 81 3.67 -12.66 -14.58
C ALA A 81 2.39 -13.49 -14.48
N ILE A 82 1.60 -13.26 -13.43
CA ILE A 82 0.27 -13.84 -13.28
C ILE A 82 -0.74 -12.88 -13.91
N GLU A 83 -1.46 -13.36 -14.92
CA GLU A 83 -2.64 -12.70 -15.45
C GLU A 83 -3.88 -13.15 -14.66
N GLY A 84 -4.64 -12.19 -14.13
CA GLY A 84 -5.78 -12.46 -13.24
C GLY A 84 -5.39 -12.56 -11.76
N GLU A 85 -6.18 -13.29 -10.98
CA GLU A 85 -6.01 -13.47 -9.53
C GLU A 85 -5.00 -14.57 -9.18
N GLY A 86 -4.50 -14.60 -7.93
CA GLY A 86 -3.50 -15.56 -7.45
C GLY A 86 -2.21 -14.94 -6.92
N PHE A 87 -1.29 -15.76 -6.42
CA PHE A 87 0.04 -15.36 -5.94
C PHE A 87 1.02 -16.50 -6.18
N PHE A 88 2.30 -16.19 -6.33
CA PHE A 88 3.36 -17.19 -6.25
C PHE A 88 3.57 -17.58 -4.79
N ALA A 89 3.69 -18.88 -4.52
CA ALA A 89 4.09 -19.40 -3.22
C ALA A 89 5.60 -19.64 -3.25
N VAL A 90 6.33 -19.02 -2.32
CA VAL A 90 7.78 -19.17 -2.19
C VAL A 90 8.14 -19.54 -0.75
N MET A 91 9.24 -20.26 -0.56
CA MET A 91 9.69 -20.70 0.76
C MET A 91 10.76 -19.73 1.26
N ASN A 92 10.60 -19.23 2.48
CA ASN A 92 11.65 -18.43 3.14
C ASN A 92 12.75 -19.34 3.72
N GLU A 93 13.83 -18.73 4.22
CA GLU A 93 14.96 -19.46 4.83
C GLU A 93 14.56 -20.31 6.05
N GLU A 94 13.45 -19.98 6.70
CA GLU A 94 12.91 -20.69 7.86
C GLU A 94 12.00 -21.88 7.48
N GLY A 95 11.75 -22.10 6.17
CA GLY A 95 10.86 -23.14 5.66
C GLY A 95 9.38 -22.77 5.59
N ASN A 96 9.01 -21.51 5.89
CA ASN A 96 7.64 -21.01 5.82
C ASN A 96 7.27 -20.61 4.39
N ILE A 97 6.03 -20.92 3.99
CA ILE A 97 5.49 -20.49 2.70
C ILE A 97 4.99 -19.05 2.82
N ILE A 98 5.55 -18.16 2.00
CA ILE A 98 5.12 -16.77 1.83
C ILE A 98 4.57 -16.57 0.42
N TYR A 99 3.69 -15.57 0.27
CA TYR A 99 3.02 -15.28 -1.00
C TYR A 99 3.55 -13.99 -1.60
N THR A 100 3.86 -14.02 -2.90
CA THR A 100 4.36 -12.84 -3.62
C THR A 100 3.73 -12.69 -5.00
N ARG A 101 3.62 -11.45 -5.47
CA ARG A 101 3.30 -11.12 -6.87
C ARG A 101 4.54 -10.72 -7.66
N LYS A 102 5.71 -10.66 -7.02
CA LYS A 102 6.98 -10.39 -7.68
C LYS A 102 7.33 -11.60 -8.54
N GLY A 103 7.52 -11.31 -9.82
CA GLY A 103 7.74 -12.31 -10.86
C GLY A 103 9.19 -12.49 -11.28
N ILE A 104 10.13 -11.87 -10.57
CA ILE A 104 11.54 -11.87 -10.92
C ILE A 104 12.19 -13.02 -10.17
N PHE A 105 12.51 -14.10 -10.89
CA PHE A 105 13.19 -15.24 -10.33
C PHE A 105 14.62 -15.36 -10.85
N ARG A 106 15.47 -15.99 -10.06
CA ARG A 106 16.87 -16.29 -10.40
C ARG A 106 17.20 -17.72 -10.00
N ILE A 107 18.23 -18.28 -10.61
CA ILE A 107 18.75 -19.59 -10.21
C ILE A 107 19.97 -19.36 -9.32
N ASN A 108 20.00 -19.99 -8.14
CA ASN A 108 21.13 -19.93 -7.23
C ASN A 108 22.24 -20.95 -7.62
N GLU A 109 23.35 -20.98 -6.88
CA GLU A 109 24.48 -21.90 -7.15
C GLU A 109 24.08 -23.39 -7.06
N GLU A 110 23.01 -23.70 -6.34
CA GLU A 110 22.47 -25.05 -6.15
C GLU A 110 21.48 -25.47 -7.25
N GLY A 111 21.20 -24.58 -8.21
CA GLY A 111 20.24 -24.84 -9.28
C GLY A 111 18.77 -24.64 -8.89
N LEU A 112 18.51 -24.04 -7.72
CA LEU A 112 17.17 -23.75 -7.22
C LEU A 112 16.68 -22.38 -7.67
N LEU A 113 15.38 -22.29 -7.95
CA LEU A 113 14.71 -21.03 -8.28
C LEU A 113 14.48 -20.23 -7.00
N THR A 114 15.02 -19.02 -6.94
CA THR A 114 14.90 -18.09 -5.82
C THR A 114 14.34 -16.74 -6.27
N THR A 115 13.71 -16.02 -5.35
CA THR A 115 13.27 -14.63 -5.53
C THR A 115 13.85 -13.79 -4.40
N GLU A 116 14.26 -12.56 -4.73
CA GLU A 116 14.57 -11.52 -3.72
C GLU A 116 13.29 -10.91 -3.15
#